data_AF-A0A441V904-F1
#
_entry.id   AF-A0A441V904-F1
#
_cell.length_a   1.000
_cell.length_b   1.000
_cell.length_c   1.000
_cell.angle_alpha   90.00
_cell.angle_beta   90.00
_cell.angle_gamma   90.00
#
_symmetry.space_group_name_H-M   'P 1'
#
loop_
_entity.id
_entity.type
_entity.pdbx_description
1 polymer ?
#
loop_
_entity_poly.entity_id
_entity_poly.type
_entity_poly.pdbx_seq_one_letter_code
_entity_poly.pdbx_strand_id
1 'polypeptide(L)'
;LSAVLGEGMKAVSIRVNDVLGVAGFVFPGDRVDVLLTRTTRSGADKSFVDVLLQSMKVLAVDQVADESKDSPTVVKSVTLEASTRDAQKLTLAAGAGQLSLALRQAAASEGETTERVTLSDLTGDTPADVAARHAELAKQAAAEAEAAAERKRADDKINGLTQAVERVGSRLDLLSKAKPAPAVASAPQVQEVVKEVIKFVQPEPPARATIGVFRGVKLQSYDVPRQKLRYGITERVGRGIV
;
A
#
# COMPACT_ATOMS: atom_id res chain seq x y z
N LEU A 1 32.85 -24.04 -18.70
CA LEU A 1 31.93 -23.09 -18.02
C LEU A 1 31.90 -23.29 -16.52
N SER A 2 31.68 -24.51 -16.00
CA SER A 2 31.61 -24.73 -14.54
C SER A 2 32.89 -24.37 -13.75
N ALA A 3 34.05 -24.30 -14.42
CA ALA A 3 35.34 -23.96 -13.82
C ALA A 3 35.68 -22.44 -13.78
N VAL A 4 34.81 -21.57 -14.30
CA VAL A 4 35.05 -20.10 -14.38
C VAL A 4 34.16 -19.32 -13.39
N LEU A 5 33.19 -20.00 -12.78
CA LEU A 5 32.26 -19.41 -11.82
C LEU A 5 32.91 -19.24 -10.45
N GLY A 6 32.65 -18.10 -9.81
CA GLY A 6 32.92 -17.93 -8.39
C GLY A 6 32.16 -18.94 -7.52
N GLU A 7 32.68 -19.21 -6.32
CA GLU A 7 32.05 -20.13 -5.37
C GLU A 7 30.61 -19.66 -5.03
N GLY A 8 29.63 -20.57 -5.16
CA GLY A 8 28.22 -20.27 -4.93
C GLY A 8 27.50 -19.49 -6.05
N MET A 9 28.21 -19.06 -7.10
CA MET A 9 27.64 -18.34 -8.24
C MET A 9 27.05 -19.29 -9.29
N LYS A 10 26.12 -18.79 -10.08
CA LYS A 10 25.43 -19.50 -11.16
C LYS A 10 25.58 -18.75 -12.47
N ALA A 11 25.71 -19.49 -13.57
CA ALA A 11 25.63 -18.93 -14.91
C ALA A 11 24.16 -18.88 -15.34
N VAL A 12 23.67 -17.70 -15.70
CA VAL A 12 22.29 -17.50 -16.17
C VAL A 12 22.33 -16.84 -17.53
N SER A 13 21.78 -17.51 -18.54
CA SER A 13 21.63 -16.97 -19.89
C SER A 13 20.31 -16.24 -20.01
N ILE A 14 20.37 -14.97 -20.42
CA ILE A 14 19.19 -14.14 -20.66
C ILE A 14 19.17 -13.67 -22.11
N ARG A 15 17.97 -13.63 -22.70
CA ARG A 15 17.74 -12.93 -23.96
C ARG A 15 17.68 -11.44 -23.69
N VAL A 16 18.41 -10.66 -24.48
CA VAL A 16 18.50 -9.20 -24.32
C VAL A 16 18.20 -8.53 -25.64
N ASN A 17 17.50 -7.40 -25.58
CA ASN A 17 17.35 -6.53 -26.74
C ASN A 17 18.53 -5.58 -26.79
N ASP A 18 19.08 -5.44 -27.99
CA ASP A 18 20.10 -4.44 -28.29
C ASP A 18 19.44 -3.07 -28.33
N VAL A 19 19.47 -2.36 -27.21
CA VAL A 19 19.06 -0.96 -27.17
C VAL A 19 20.35 -0.14 -27.12
N LEU A 20 20.78 0.28 -28.30
CA LEU A 20 21.85 1.26 -28.56
C LEU A 20 23.28 0.82 -28.20
N GLY A 21 23.99 0.27 -29.19
CA GLY A 21 25.45 0.41 -29.32
C GLY A 21 26.33 -0.56 -28.54
N VAL A 22 25.81 -1.36 -27.61
CA VAL A 22 26.63 -2.28 -26.79
C VAL A 22 26.79 -3.67 -27.41
N ALA A 23 25.83 -4.06 -28.25
CA ALA A 23 25.78 -5.11 -29.25
C ALA A 23 27.07 -5.84 -29.64
N GLY A 24 28.15 -5.11 -29.91
CA GLY A 24 29.41 -5.64 -30.43
C GLY A 24 30.62 -5.37 -29.54
N PHE A 25 30.41 -4.75 -28.37
CA PHE A 25 31.50 -4.32 -27.48
C PHE A 25 31.45 -4.97 -26.10
N VAL A 26 30.42 -5.77 -25.79
CA VAL A 26 30.43 -6.60 -24.58
C VAL A 26 31.29 -7.83 -24.83
N PHE A 27 32.34 -7.99 -24.04
CA PHE A 27 33.21 -9.16 -24.04
C PHE A 27 33.04 -9.99 -22.77
N PRO A 28 33.29 -11.31 -22.83
CA PRO A 28 33.46 -12.13 -21.63
C PRO A 28 34.49 -11.50 -20.69
N GLY A 29 34.11 -11.29 -19.43
CA GLY A 29 34.91 -10.59 -18.42
C GLY A 29 34.42 -9.17 -18.10
N ASP A 30 33.64 -8.55 -18.99
CA ASP A 30 33.09 -7.22 -18.76
C ASP A 30 32.05 -7.20 -17.65
N ARG A 31 31.81 -6.00 -17.11
CA ARG A 31 30.72 -5.75 -16.17
C ARG A 31 29.64 -4.92 -16.83
N VAL A 32 28.39 -5.35 -16.62
CA VAL A 32 27.22 -4.72 -17.21
C VAL A 32 26.16 -4.49 -16.14
N ASP A 33 25.36 -3.46 -16.35
CA ASP A 33 24.12 -3.23 -15.61
C ASP A 33 22.94 -3.76 -16.45
N VAL A 34 21.97 -4.36 -15.76
CA VAL A 34 20.78 -4.97 -16.39
C VAL A 34 19.60 -4.04 -16.16
N LEU A 35 19.06 -3.50 -17.24
CA LEU A 35 17.87 -2.66 -17.23
C LEU A 35 16.64 -3.46 -17.62
N LEU A 36 15.55 -3.24 -16.89
CA LEU A 36 14.25 -3.83 -17.16
C LEU A 36 13.28 -2.74 -17.61
N THR A 37 12.88 -2.82 -18.88
CA THR A 37 11.83 -1.99 -19.44
C THR A 37 10.49 -2.69 -19.32
N ARG A 38 9.53 -2.02 -18.70
CA ARG A 38 8.15 -2.50 -18.57
C ARG A 38 7.18 -1.52 -19.18
N THR A 39 6.11 -2.05 -19.75
CA THR A 39 4.96 -1.27 -20.22
C THR A 39 3.72 -1.73 -19.46
N THR A 40 3.02 -0.78 -18.85
CA THR A 40 1.75 -1.04 -18.17
C THR A 40 0.60 -0.50 -19.02
N ARG A 41 -0.51 -1.23 -19.03
CA ARG A 41 -1.74 -0.84 -19.75
C ARG A 41 -2.56 0.22 -19.00
N SER A 42 -2.25 0.48 -17.73
CA SER A 42 -2.99 1.40 -16.86
C SER A 42 -2.04 2.16 -15.93
N GLY A 43 -2.28 3.46 -15.74
CA GLY A 43 -1.44 4.39 -14.98
C GLY A 43 -0.91 5.55 -15.83
N ALA A 44 -0.46 6.64 -15.17
CA ALA A 44 0.15 7.80 -15.84
C ALA A 44 1.45 7.44 -16.57
N ASP A 45 2.25 6.54 -16.00
CA ASP A 45 3.51 6.07 -16.56
C ASP A 45 3.32 4.79 -17.40
N LYS A 46 2.96 4.94 -18.67
CA LYS A 46 2.70 3.81 -19.59
C LYS A 46 3.94 2.93 -19.85
N SER A 47 5.14 3.50 -19.73
CA SER A 47 6.39 2.77 -19.81
C SER A 47 7.40 3.36 -18.85
N PHE A 48 8.18 2.49 -18.24
CA PHE A 48 9.24 2.87 -17.33
C PHE A 48 10.37 1.85 -17.36
N VAL A 49 11.55 2.31 -16.95
CA VAL A 49 12.79 1.52 -16.90
C VAL A 49 13.31 1.54 -15.47
N ASP A 50 13.64 0.35 -14.97
CA ASP A 50 14.31 0.17 -13.69
C ASP A 50 15.67 -0.48 -13.92
N VAL A 51 16.69 -0.08 -13.15
CA VAL A 51 17.94 -0.84 -13.07
C VAL A 51 17.71 -2.02 -12.11
N LEU A 52 17.73 -3.23 -12.65
CA LEU A 52 17.41 -4.45 -11.89
C LEU A 52 18.60 -4.96 -11.10
N LEU A 53 19.76 -4.99 -11.75
CA LEU A 53 21.03 -5.47 -11.21
C LEU A 53 22.16 -4.63 -11.77
N GLN A 54 23.16 -4.36 -10.95
CA GLN A 54 24.34 -3.59 -11.32
C GLN A 54 25.60 -4.44 -11.20
N SER A 55 26.62 -4.11 -12.01
CA SER A 55 27.96 -4.68 -11.96
C SER A 55 28.00 -6.21 -12.15
N MET A 56 27.12 -6.74 -13.01
CA MET A 56 27.06 -8.17 -13.32
C MET A 56 28.19 -8.56 -14.26
N LYS A 57 28.89 -9.65 -13.93
CA LYS A 57 29.98 -10.16 -14.77
C LYS A 57 29.42 -10.92 -15.96
N VAL A 58 29.91 -10.62 -17.14
CA VAL A 58 29.61 -11.37 -18.36
C VAL A 58 30.54 -12.57 -18.46
N LEU A 59 29.97 -13.75 -18.63
CA LEU A 59 30.71 -15.01 -18.80
C LEU A 59 30.80 -15.42 -20.27
N ALA A 60 29.74 -15.18 -21.04
CA ALA A 60 29.69 -15.48 -22.46
C ALA A 60 28.65 -14.61 -23.16
N VAL A 61 28.85 -14.40 -24.46
CA VAL A 61 27.90 -13.72 -25.34
C VAL A 61 27.66 -14.66 -26.52
N ASP A 62 26.40 -15.02 -26.72
CA ASP A 62 25.96 -15.98 -27.74
C ASP A 62 24.85 -15.37 -28.59
N GLN A 63 24.65 -15.97 -29.76
CA GLN A 63 23.52 -15.67 -30.63
C GLN A 63 22.64 -16.91 -30.72
N VAL A 64 21.36 -16.75 -30.40
CA VAL A 64 20.35 -17.81 -30.51
C VAL A 64 19.50 -17.50 -31.73
N ALA A 65 19.58 -18.34 -32.75
CA ALA A 65 18.67 -18.27 -33.87
C ALA A 65 17.31 -18.86 -33.46
N ASP A 66 16.24 -18.10 -33.61
CA ASP A 66 14.89 -18.63 -33.50
C ASP A 66 14.48 -19.24 -34.84
N GLU A 67 14.80 -20.52 -35.03
CA GLU A 67 14.48 -21.28 -36.26
C GLU A 67 12.99 -21.65 -36.35
N SER A 68 12.19 -21.37 -35.33
CA SER A 68 10.76 -21.71 -35.30
C SER A 68 9.87 -20.77 -36.12
N LYS A 69 10.45 -19.69 -36.66
CA LYS A 69 9.77 -18.74 -37.55
C LYS A 69 10.23 -18.92 -38.99
N ASP A 70 9.33 -18.71 -39.94
CA ASP A 70 9.62 -18.67 -41.38
C ASP A 70 10.72 -17.64 -41.76
N SER A 71 11.07 -16.74 -40.84
CA SER A 71 12.24 -15.87 -40.90
C SER A 71 13.06 -16.02 -39.61
N PRO A 72 14.18 -16.77 -39.63
CA PRO A 72 14.99 -16.97 -38.44
C PRO A 72 15.52 -15.62 -37.95
N THR A 73 15.06 -15.22 -36.76
CA THR A 73 15.49 -13.97 -36.14
C THR A 73 16.62 -14.32 -35.18
N VAL A 74 17.82 -13.77 -35.43
CA VAL A 74 18.97 -13.98 -34.55
C VAL A 74 18.84 -13.05 -33.35
N VAL A 75 18.61 -13.62 -32.16
CA VAL A 75 18.51 -12.87 -30.90
C VAL A 75 19.80 -13.04 -30.11
N LYS A 76 20.28 -11.97 -29.48
CA LYS A 76 21.46 -12.05 -28.62
C LYS A 76 21.10 -12.60 -27.25
N SER A 77 21.94 -13.50 -26.76
CA SER A 77 21.88 -14.08 -25.43
C SER A 77 23.18 -13.75 -24.71
N VAL A 78 23.09 -13.31 -23.46
CA VAL A 78 24.26 -13.06 -22.63
C VAL A 78 24.18 -13.94 -21.40
N THR A 79 25.28 -14.63 -21.11
CA THR A 79 25.42 -15.46 -19.92
C THR A 79 26.11 -14.63 -18.85
N LEU A 80 25.39 -14.38 -17.75
CA LEU A 80 25.85 -13.58 -16.62
C LEU A 80 26.20 -14.48 -15.43
N GLU A 81 27.20 -14.07 -14.65
CA GLU A 81 27.46 -14.63 -13.33
C GLU A 81 26.51 -13.99 -12.31
N ALA A 82 25.64 -14.79 -11.70
CA ALA A 82 24.61 -14.32 -10.78
C ALA A 82 24.56 -15.16 -9.50
N SER A 83 24.22 -14.52 -8.39
CA SER A 83 23.85 -15.25 -7.17
C SER A 83 22.52 -15.99 -7.37
N THR A 84 22.16 -16.93 -6.48
CA THR A 84 20.85 -17.59 -6.55
C THR A 84 19.68 -16.61 -6.54
N ARG A 85 19.78 -15.54 -5.74
CA ARG A 85 18.73 -14.51 -5.63
C ARG A 85 18.65 -13.67 -6.91
N ASP A 86 19.80 -13.33 -7.49
CA ASP A 86 19.85 -12.54 -8.71
C ASP A 86 19.39 -13.34 -9.93
N ALA A 87 19.71 -14.63 -9.97
CA ALA A 87 19.16 -15.56 -10.97
C ALA A 87 17.63 -15.61 -10.97
N GLN A 88 17.02 -15.64 -9.78
CA GLN A 88 15.56 -15.57 -9.64
C GLN A 88 14.99 -14.24 -10.14
N LYS A 89 15.62 -13.12 -9.79
CA LYS A 89 15.22 -11.78 -10.29
C LYS A 89 15.31 -11.70 -11.81
N LEU A 90 16.41 -12.16 -12.40
CA LEU A 90 16.61 -12.18 -13.85
C LEU A 90 15.55 -13.02 -14.56
N THR A 91 15.26 -14.20 -14.02
CA THR A 91 14.24 -15.10 -14.58
C THR A 91 12.85 -14.47 -14.54
N LEU A 92 12.48 -13.85 -13.41
CA LEU A 92 11.22 -13.13 -13.27
C LEU A 92 11.13 -11.93 -14.22
N ALA A 93 12.20 -11.15 -14.30
CA ALA A 93 12.27 -9.96 -15.14
C ALA A 93 12.18 -10.30 -16.63
N ALA A 94 12.79 -11.40 -17.07
CA ALA A 94 12.71 -11.89 -18.44
C ALA A 94 11.27 -12.24 -18.87
N GLY A 95 10.41 -12.64 -17.93
CA GLY A 95 8.97 -12.85 -18.19
C GLY A 95 8.12 -11.58 -18.03
N ALA A 96 8.59 -10.61 -17.25
CA ALA A 96 7.82 -9.40 -16.91
C ALA A 96 7.97 -8.25 -17.91
N GLY A 97 9.04 -8.23 -18.71
CA GLY A 97 9.34 -7.12 -19.60
C GLY A 97 10.48 -7.41 -20.57
N GLN A 98 11.11 -6.35 -21.06
CA GLN A 98 12.28 -6.45 -21.95
C GLN A 98 13.54 -6.11 -21.16
N LEU A 99 14.56 -6.96 -21.30
CA LEU A 99 15.86 -6.76 -20.69
C LEU A 99 16.82 -6.11 -21.70
N SER A 100 17.58 -5.13 -21.22
CA SER A 100 18.67 -4.51 -21.97
C SER A 100 19.91 -4.38 -21.07
N LEU A 101 21.07 -4.23 -21.69
CA LEU A 101 22.36 -4.16 -20.99
C LEU A 101 23.00 -2.80 -21.22
N ALA A 102 23.58 -2.24 -20.16
CA ALA A 102 24.48 -1.10 -20.23
C ALA A 102 25.89 -1.54 -19.82
N LEU A 103 26.87 -1.31 -20.70
CA LEU A 103 28.27 -1.60 -20.37
C LEU A 103 28.79 -0.59 -19.36
N ARG A 104 29.48 -1.12 -18.36
CA ARG A 104 30.03 -0.33 -17.28
C ARG A 104 31.52 -0.12 -17.50
N GLN A 105 32.01 1.07 -17.18
CA GLN A 105 33.43 1.36 -17.24
C GLN A 105 34.20 0.42 -16.29
N ALA A 106 35.30 -0.16 -16.78
CA ALA A 106 36.08 -1.18 -16.06
C ALA A 106 36.58 -0.71 -14.67
N ALA A 107 36.72 0.60 -14.46
CA ALA A 107 37.19 1.20 -13.21
C ALA A 107 36.06 1.56 -12.22
N ALA A 108 34.78 1.55 -12.62
CA ALA A 108 33.68 1.89 -11.72
C ALA A 108 33.14 0.64 -11.05
N SER A 109 33.53 0.41 -9.79
CA SER A 109 33.06 -0.74 -9.00
C SER A 109 31.97 -0.39 -7.98
N GLU A 110 31.65 0.89 -7.80
CA GLU A 110 30.68 1.39 -6.82
C GLU A 110 29.24 1.33 -7.34
N GLY A 111 28.29 0.81 -6.55
CA GLY A 111 26.87 0.82 -6.91
C GLY A 111 26.31 2.24 -6.91
N GLU A 112 25.59 2.62 -7.97
CA GLU A 112 24.96 3.93 -8.06
C GLU A 112 23.53 3.85 -7.51
N THR A 113 23.06 4.92 -6.86
CA THR A 113 21.65 5.04 -6.47
C THR A 113 20.83 5.28 -7.73
N THR A 114 20.05 4.27 -8.13
CA THR A 114 19.23 4.35 -9.33
C THR A 114 17.78 4.62 -8.98
N GLU A 115 17.20 5.60 -9.65
CA GLU A 115 15.75 5.87 -9.60
C GLU A 115 15.05 5.28 -10.82
N ARG A 116 13.74 5.03 -10.68
CA ARG A 116 12.91 4.62 -11.80
C ARG A 116 12.78 5.78 -12.78
N VAL A 117 13.05 5.51 -14.05
CA VAL A 117 12.84 6.49 -15.13
C VAL A 117 11.53 6.17 -15.85
N THR A 118 10.65 7.16 -15.98
CA THR A 118 9.38 7.04 -16.70
C THR A 118 9.36 7.93 -17.94
N LEU A 119 8.29 7.85 -18.74
CA LEU A 119 8.14 8.70 -19.92
C LEU A 119 8.12 10.20 -19.56
N SER A 120 7.57 10.57 -18.40
CA SER A 120 7.48 11.96 -17.93
C SER A 120 8.87 12.58 -17.82
N ASP A 121 9.84 11.83 -17.30
CA ASP A 121 11.23 12.27 -17.14
C ASP A 121 11.94 12.53 -18.49
N LEU A 122 11.46 11.93 -19.59
CA LEU A 122 12.01 12.12 -20.95
C LEU A 122 11.42 13.34 -21.66
N THR A 123 10.14 13.65 -21.39
CA THR A 123 9.43 14.76 -22.05
C THR A 123 9.74 16.13 -21.45
N GLY A 124 10.49 16.18 -20.34
CA GLY A 124 10.76 17.41 -19.61
C GLY A 124 9.48 17.86 -18.90
N ASP A 125 9.38 17.59 -17.61
CA ASP A 125 8.27 18.05 -16.80
C ASP A 125 8.12 19.58 -16.94
N THR A 126 6.88 20.04 -17.16
CA THR A 126 6.62 21.46 -16.98
C THR A 126 6.78 21.79 -15.48
N PRO A 127 7.10 23.03 -15.10
CA PRO A 127 7.17 23.42 -13.68
C PRO A 127 5.90 23.07 -12.87
N ALA A 128 4.75 22.90 -13.54
CA ALA A 128 3.50 22.46 -12.94
C ALA A 128 3.51 20.97 -12.56
N ASP A 129 4.13 20.11 -13.36
CA ASP A 129 4.19 18.66 -13.12
C ASP A 129 5.14 18.35 -11.95
N VAL A 130 6.29 19.03 -11.90
CA VAL A 130 7.22 19.00 -10.76
C VAL A 130 6.52 19.47 -9.48
N ALA A 131 5.80 20.60 -9.54
CA ALA A 131 5.06 21.13 -8.40
C ALA A 131 3.97 20.17 -7.90
N ALA A 132 3.27 19.48 -8.81
CA ALA A 132 2.26 18.48 -8.45
C ALA A 132 2.89 17.27 -7.73
N ARG A 133 4.04 16.78 -8.21
CA ARG A 133 4.77 15.65 -7.61
C ARG A 133 5.30 16.01 -6.22
N HIS A 134 5.88 17.20 -6.05
CA HIS A 134 6.30 17.69 -4.74
C HIS A 134 5.12 17.88 -3.77
N ALA A 135 3.97 18.36 -4.26
CA ALA A 135 2.78 18.49 -3.44
C ALA A 135 2.23 17.12 -3.00
N GLU A 136 2.32 16.10 -3.85
CA GLU A 136 1.90 14.74 -3.52
C GLU A 136 2.84 14.08 -2.50
N LEU A 137 4.16 14.23 -2.68
CA LEU A 137 5.15 13.78 -1.69
C LEU A 137 4.98 14.50 -0.34
N ALA A 138 4.68 15.79 -0.35
CA ALA A 138 4.40 16.55 0.88
C ALA A 138 3.12 16.06 1.59
N LYS A 139 2.07 15.70 0.83
CA LYS A 139 0.84 15.09 1.39
C LYS A 139 1.12 13.70 1.98
N GLN A 140 1.92 12.88 1.32
CA GLN A 140 2.32 11.57 1.82
C GLN A 140 3.14 11.71 3.10
N ALA A 141 4.14 12.61 3.13
CA ALA A 141 4.93 12.88 4.32
C ALA A 141 4.08 13.44 5.48
N ALA A 142 3.09 14.29 5.19
CA ALA A 142 2.15 14.79 6.20
C ALA A 142 1.26 13.65 6.76
N ALA A 143 0.73 12.78 5.89
CA ALA A 143 -0.05 11.62 6.31
C ALA A 143 0.78 10.63 7.14
N GLU A 144 2.04 10.41 6.77
CA GLU A 144 2.98 9.59 7.54
C GLU A 144 3.33 10.22 8.88
N ALA A 145 3.49 11.55 8.95
CA ALA A 145 3.73 12.28 10.18
C ALA A 145 2.50 12.24 11.11
N GLU A 146 1.29 12.37 10.57
CA GLU A 146 0.04 12.22 11.32
C GLU A 146 -0.12 10.79 11.84
N ALA A 147 0.12 9.77 11.01
CA ALA A 147 0.09 8.37 11.42
C ALA A 147 1.15 8.08 12.50
N ALA A 148 2.34 8.66 12.40
CA ALA A 148 3.38 8.55 13.43
C ALA A 148 2.97 9.25 14.73
N ALA A 149 2.29 10.40 14.67
CA ALA A 149 1.76 11.09 15.84
C ALA A 149 0.63 10.29 16.51
N GLU A 150 -0.25 9.66 15.73
CA GLU A 150 -1.28 8.75 16.26
C GLU A 150 -0.70 7.53 16.95
N ARG A 151 0.34 6.91 16.36
CA ARG A 151 1.07 5.80 16.99
C ARG A 151 1.67 6.21 18.33
N LYS A 152 2.36 7.36 18.39
CA LYS A 152 2.88 7.89 19.66
C LYS A 152 1.80 8.11 20.72
N ARG A 153 0.64 8.69 20.33
CA ARG A 153 -0.50 8.87 21.25
C ARG A 153 -1.08 7.54 21.73
N ALA A 154 -1.11 6.52 20.88
CA ALA A 154 -1.55 5.18 21.26
C ALA A 154 -0.58 4.56 22.27
N ASP A 155 0.73 4.68 22.04
CA ASP A 155 1.78 4.20 22.94
C ASP A 155 1.70 4.89 24.31
N ASP A 156 1.51 6.21 24.34
CA ASP A 156 1.34 6.97 25.59
C ASP A 156 0.10 6.53 26.38
N LYS A 157 -1.02 6.26 25.69
CA LYS A 157 -2.24 5.73 26.31
C LYS A 157 -2.03 4.33 26.89
N ILE A 158 -1.34 3.46 26.15
CA ILE A 158 -1.01 2.10 26.61
C ILE A 158 -0.13 2.18 27.86
N ASN A 159 0.92 3.00 27.84
CA ASN A 159 1.80 3.21 28.98
C ASN A 159 1.05 3.77 30.21
N GLY A 160 0.15 4.73 30.01
CA GLY A 160 -0.70 5.27 31.07
C GLY A 160 -1.63 4.22 31.68
N LEU A 161 -2.21 3.33 30.87
CA LEU A 161 -3.04 2.24 31.33
C LEU A 161 -2.22 1.22 32.15
N THR A 162 -1.01 0.86 31.69
CA THR A 162 -0.11 -0.04 32.41
C THR A 162 0.21 0.50 33.82
N GLN A 163 0.54 1.79 33.94
CA GLN A 163 0.78 2.43 35.24
C GLN A 163 -0.47 2.43 36.14
N ALA A 164 -1.67 2.59 35.57
CA ALA A 164 -2.91 2.54 36.33
C ALA A 164 -3.18 1.12 36.88
N VAL A 165 -2.93 0.10 36.06
CA VAL A 165 -3.05 -1.32 36.47
C VAL A 165 -2.07 -1.65 37.59
N GLU A 166 -0.81 -1.19 37.51
CA GLU A 166 0.18 -1.36 38.58
C GLU A 166 -0.23 -0.65 39.89
N ARG A 167 -0.82 0.56 39.82
CA ARG A 167 -1.36 1.27 40.99
C ARG A 167 -2.54 0.55 41.63
N VAL A 168 -3.43 -0.04 40.82
CA VAL A 168 -4.55 -0.84 41.35
C VAL A 168 -4.04 -2.13 41.98
N GLY A 169 -3.07 -2.80 41.34
CA GLY A 169 -2.44 -4.01 41.86
C GLY A 169 -1.79 -3.78 43.23
N SER A 170 -0.99 -2.72 43.37
CA SER A 170 -0.37 -2.35 44.65
C SER A 170 -1.40 -2.01 45.74
N ARG A 171 -2.51 -1.35 45.39
CA ARG A 171 -3.58 -1.03 46.36
C ARG A 171 -4.35 -2.27 46.82
N LEU A 172 -4.60 -3.22 45.91
CA LEU A 172 -5.24 -4.49 46.25
C LEU A 172 -4.35 -5.33 47.18
N ASP A 173 -3.04 -5.32 46.94
CA ASP A 173 -2.07 -6.05 47.76
C ASP A 173 -1.98 -5.50 49.19
N LEU A 174 -2.14 -4.18 49.37
CA LEU A 174 -2.27 -3.53 50.68
C LEU A 174 -3.57 -3.90 51.40
N LEU A 175 -4.68 -3.95 50.68
CA LEU A 175 -5.99 -4.33 51.23
C LEU A 175 -6.04 -5.81 51.63
N SER A 176 -5.37 -6.69 50.88
CA SER A 176 -5.27 -8.11 51.24
C SER A 176 -4.43 -8.36 52.50
N LYS A 177 -3.47 -7.48 52.81
CA LYS A 177 -2.63 -7.56 54.02
C LYS A 177 -3.31 -6.96 55.26
N ALA A 178 -4.40 -6.21 55.09
CA ALA A 178 -5.18 -5.65 56.19
C ALA A 178 -6.18 -6.70 56.73
N LYS A 179 -5.91 -7.24 57.92
CA LYS A 179 -6.80 -8.17 58.64
C LYS A 179 -8.12 -7.46 59.03
N PRO A 180 -9.31 -8.02 58.74
CA PRO A 180 -10.57 -7.36 59.06
C PRO A 180 -10.80 -7.31 60.57
N ALA A 181 -11.03 -6.11 61.10
CA ALA A 181 -11.53 -5.88 62.46
C ALA A 181 -13.07 -5.88 62.46
N PRO A 182 -13.74 -6.41 63.51
CA PRO A 182 -15.19 -6.52 63.56
C PRO A 182 -15.85 -5.14 63.66
N ALA A 183 -16.69 -4.81 62.69
CA ALA A 183 -17.44 -3.56 62.66
C ALA A 183 -18.62 -3.61 63.65
N VAL A 184 -18.57 -2.74 64.67
CA VAL A 184 -19.72 -2.45 65.53
C VAL A 184 -20.65 -1.53 64.75
N ALA A 185 -21.84 -2.02 64.43
CA ALA A 185 -22.86 -1.28 63.70
C ALA A 185 -23.36 -0.09 64.54
N SER A 186 -23.20 1.13 64.01
CA SER A 186 -23.99 2.29 64.41
C SER A 186 -24.88 2.68 63.23
N ALA A 187 -26.18 2.78 63.50
CA ALA A 187 -27.24 2.98 62.51
C ALA A 187 -27.04 4.27 61.68
N PRO A 188 -27.31 4.24 60.36
CA PRO A 188 -27.09 5.39 59.50
C PRO A 188 -28.19 6.45 59.66
N GLN A 189 -27.79 7.71 59.84
CA GLN A 189 -28.67 8.86 59.67
C GLN A 189 -28.91 9.09 58.17
N VAL A 190 -30.18 9.13 57.79
CA VAL A 190 -30.66 9.37 56.43
C VAL A 190 -30.44 10.84 56.09
N GLN A 191 -29.50 11.13 55.18
CA GLN A 191 -29.43 12.43 54.50
C GLN A 191 -30.29 12.36 53.24
N GLU A 192 -31.27 13.25 53.18
CA GLU A 192 -32.23 13.38 52.10
C GLU A 192 -31.53 13.94 50.85
N VAL A 193 -31.17 13.03 49.92
CA VAL A 193 -30.63 13.40 48.62
C VAL A 193 -31.76 13.97 47.78
N VAL A 194 -31.69 15.28 47.50
CA VAL A 194 -32.52 15.96 46.51
C VAL A 194 -32.31 15.28 45.16
N LYS A 195 -33.30 14.49 44.72
CA LYS A 195 -33.36 13.95 43.35
C LYS A 195 -33.76 15.08 42.41
N GLU A 196 -32.78 15.65 41.72
CA GLU A 196 -33.04 16.48 40.55
C GLU A 196 -33.52 15.58 39.41
N VAL A 197 -34.84 15.50 39.25
CA VAL A 197 -35.48 14.80 38.15
C VAL A 197 -35.30 15.64 36.89
N ILE A 198 -34.33 15.27 36.06
CA ILE A 198 -34.21 15.81 34.71
C ILE A 198 -35.44 15.32 33.92
N LYS A 199 -36.43 16.19 33.80
CA LYS A 199 -37.62 15.99 32.98
C LYS A 199 -37.20 16.13 31.51
N PHE A 200 -36.96 15.02 30.83
CA PHE A 200 -36.77 15.00 29.38
C PHE A 200 -38.05 15.50 28.70
N VAL A 201 -38.05 16.74 28.25
CA VAL A 201 -39.06 17.28 27.33
C VAL A 201 -38.70 16.78 25.93
N GLN A 202 -39.51 15.88 25.36
CA GLN A 202 -39.39 15.51 23.95
C GLN A 202 -39.75 16.73 23.09
N PRO A 203 -38.86 17.22 22.21
CA PRO A 203 -39.20 18.31 21.32
C PRO A 203 -40.26 17.83 20.31
N GLU A 204 -41.32 18.62 20.19
CA GLU A 204 -42.48 18.32 19.35
C GLU A 204 -42.05 18.24 17.87
N PRO A 205 -42.43 17.19 17.12
CA PRO A 205 -41.94 16.97 15.77
C PRO A 205 -42.40 18.08 14.81
N PRO A 206 -41.53 18.53 13.88
CA PRO A 206 -41.85 19.62 12.97
C PRO A 206 -43.03 19.27 12.05
N ALA A 207 -43.94 20.22 11.86
CA ALA A 207 -45.20 20.08 11.13
C ALA A 207 -45.04 19.92 9.60
N ARG A 208 -43.82 20.08 9.09
CA ARG A 208 -43.50 20.13 7.65
C ARG A 208 -42.43 19.08 7.30
N ALA A 209 -42.64 18.39 6.19
CA ALA A 209 -41.72 17.37 5.69
C ALA A 209 -41.27 17.75 4.27
N THR A 210 -39.96 17.86 4.06
CA THR A 210 -39.38 18.10 2.74
C THR A 210 -39.30 16.79 1.98
N ILE A 211 -40.01 16.68 0.85
CA ILE A 211 -40.02 15.49 -0.01
C ILE A 211 -39.32 15.83 -1.32
N GLY A 212 -38.36 15.00 -1.72
CA GLY A 212 -37.71 15.07 -3.03
C GLY A 212 -38.53 14.31 -4.07
N VAL A 213 -38.99 15.01 -5.12
CA VAL A 213 -39.69 14.42 -6.27
C VAL A 213 -38.76 14.49 -7.48
N PHE A 214 -38.43 13.34 -8.06
CA PHE A 214 -37.66 13.28 -9.30
C PHE A 214 -38.59 13.53 -10.50
N ARG A 215 -38.25 14.50 -11.35
CA ARG A 215 -38.89 14.72 -12.66
C ARG A 215 -37.83 14.61 -13.75
N GLY A 216 -37.87 13.50 -14.50
CA GLY A 216 -36.78 13.13 -15.40
C GLY A 216 -35.49 12.84 -14.63
N VAL A 217 -34.38 13.45 -15.04
CA VAL A 217 -33.05 13.33 -14.40
C VAL A 217 -32.74 14.39 -13.34
N LYS A 218 -33.70 15.24 -12.96
CA LYS A 218 -33.49 16.28 -11.93
C LYS A 218 -34.35 16.01 -10.69
N LEU A 219 -33.72 16.05 -9.51
CA LEU A 219 -34.38 16.03 -8.21
C LEU A 219 -34.89 17.43 -7.87
N GLN A 220 -36.20 17.56 -7.63
CA GLN A 220 -36.80 18.80 -7.13
C GLN A 220 -37.37 18.56 -5.73
N SER A 221 -36.91 19.35 -4.77
CA SER A 221 -37.35 19.26 -3.37
C SER A 221 -38.53 20.19 -3.12
N TYR A 222 -39.60 19.66 -2.53
CA TYR A 222 -40.80 20.41 -2.15
C TYR A 222 -41.06 20.27 -0.65
N ASP A 223 -41.38 21.38 0.01
CA ASP A 223 -41.79 21.41 1.40
C ASP A 223 -43.31 21.24 1.47
N VAL A 224 -43.76 20.11 2.03
CA VAL A 224 -45.19 19.79 2.14
C VAL A 224 -45.62 19.61 3.60
N PRO A 225 -46.85 20.05 3.97
CA PRO A 225 -47.41 19.78 5.28
C PRO A 225 -47.55 18.28 5.50
N ARG A 226 -47.19 17.79 6.69
CA ARG A 226 -47.20 16.36 7.00
C ARG A 226 -48.65 15.85 7.14
N GLN A 227 -49.26 15.40 6.05
CA GLN A 227 -50.60 14.84 6.02
C GLN A 227 -50.60 13.44 6.66
N LYS A 228 -51.39 13.22 7.71
CA LYS A 228 -51.59 11.89 8.33
C LYS A 228 -52.31 10.96 7.33
N LEU A 229 -51.55 10.23 6.52
CA LEU A 229 -52.08 9.15 5.68
C LEU A 229 -52.47 7.97 6.59
N ARG A 230 -53.78 7.77 6.81
CA ARG A 230 -54.32 6.49 7.28
C ARG A 230 -54.16 5.47 6.15
N TYR A 231 -53.07 4.71 6.17
CA TYR A 231 -52.96 3.50 5.36
C TYR A 231 -53.71 2.37 6.08
N GLY A 232 -54.91 2.05 5.58
CA GLY A 232 -55.62 0.84 5.96
C GLY A 232 -54.93 -0.36 5.35
N ILE A 233 -54.20 -1.12 6.17
CA ILE A 233 -53.77 -2.47 5.83
C ILE A 233 -55.02 -3.35 5.92
N THR A 234 -55.64 -3.68 4.80
CA THR A 234 -56.66 -4.74 4.74
C THR A 234 -55.97 -6.08 4.90
N GLU A 235 -55.88 -6.54 6.14
CA GLU A 235 -55.54 -7.91 6.51
C GLU A 235 -56.76 -8.80 6.21
N ARG A 236 -56.72 -9.53 5.10
CA ARG A 236 -57.77 -10.48 4.72
C ARG A 236 -57.59 -11.77 5.53
N VAL A 237 -58.23 -11.83 6.70
CA VAL A 237 -58.34 -13.05 7.50
C VAL A 237 -59.45 -13.93 6.92
N GLY A 238 -59.06 -14.99 6.19
CA GLY A 238 -59.95 -16.06 5.77
C GLY A 238 -60.30 -16.95 6.95
N ARG A 239 -61.55 -16.88 7.39
CA ARG A 239 -62.14 -17.73 8.45
C ARG A 239 -62.68 -19.00 7.79
N GLY A 240 -62.10 -20.14 8.15
CA GLY A 240 -62.65 -21.45 7.85
C GLY A 240 -63.66 -21.92 8.91
N ILE A 241 -64.31 -23.05 8.56
CA ILE A 241 -65.28 -23.87 9.29
C ILE A 241 -66.71 -23.30 9.17
N VAL A 242 -67.69 -23.96 8.53
CA VAL A 242 -68.10 -25.38 8.58
C VAL A 242 -68.36 -25.93 7.17
#